data_AF-A0A520ACG7-F1
#
_entry.id   AF-A0A520ACG7-F1
#
_cell.length_a   1.000
_cell.length_b   1.000
_cell.length_c   1.000
_cell.angle_alpha   90.00
_cell.angle_beta   90.00
_cell.angle_gamma   90.00
#
_symmetry.space_group_name_H-M   'P 1'
#
loop_
_entity.id
_entity.type
_entity.pdbx_description
1 polymer ?
#
loop_
_entity_poly.entity_id
_entity_poly.type
_entity_poly.pdbx_seq_one_letter_code
_entity_poly.pdbx_strand_id
1 'polypeptide(L)' 'MSNEPSADRSIILVVEDEPLLRMFASDMVEDAGYSVVEAANATEAVSILEKRTDIRIVFTDIDMPHGIDG' A
#
# COMPACT_ATOMS: atom_id res chain seq x y z
N MET A 1 32.47 2.99 7.83
CA MET A 1 31.20 2.33 7.50
C MET A 1 30.34 3.39 6.83
N SER A 2 30.17 3.26 5.52
CA SER A 2 29.62 4.30 4.65
C SER A 2 28.14 4.54 4.99
N ASN A 3 27.82 5.78 5.35
CA ASN A 3 26.45 6.25 5.44
C ASN A 3 25.97 6.49 4.00
N GLU A 4 25.51 5.42 3.34
CA GLU A 4 24.74 5.52 2.11
C GLU A 4 23.52 6.40 2.41
N PRO A 5 23.16 7.38 1.55
CA PRO A 5 21.93 8.13 1.74
C PRO A 5 20.80 7.11 1.80
N SER A 6 20.02 7.11 2.87
CA SER A 6 18.84 6.27 3.03
C SER A 6 17.93 6.54 1.84
N ALA A 7 18.01 5.67 0.82
CA ALA A 7 17.21 5.79 -0.37
C ALA A 7 15.76 5.88 0.08
N ASP A 8 15.10 6.98 -0.30
CA ASP A 8 13.72 7.27 0.04
C ASP A 8 12.87 6.04 -0.28
N ARG A 9 12.52 5.27 0.76
CA ARG A 9 11.93 3.95 0.63
C ARG A 9 10.52 4.17 0.12
N SER A 10 10.34 4.05 -1.19
CA SER A 10 9.10 4.42 -1.86
C SER A 10 7.92 3.72 -1.18
N ILE A 11 6.88 4.49 -0.89
CA ILE A 11 5.74 4.03 -0.10
C ILE A 11 4.65 3.56 -1.05
N ILE A 12 4.18 2.34 -0.82
CA ILE A 12 3.12 1.68 -1.58
C ILE A 12 1.90 1.54 -0.68
N LEU A 13 0.73 1.95 -1.18
CA LEU A 13 -0.56 1.71 -0.53
C LEU A 13 -1.15 0.41 -1.07
N VAL A 14 -1.38 -0.58 -0.21
CA VAL A 14 -2.05 -1.84 -0.53
C VAL A 14 -3.52 -1.74 -0.12
N VAL A 15 -4.44 -1.96 -1.05
CA VAL A 15 -5.89 -1.92 -0.86
C VAL A 15 -6.47 -3.30 -1.13
N GLU A 16 -6.94 -3.95 -0.08
CA GLU A 16 -7.37 -5.35 -0.11
C GLU A 16 -8.35 -5.62 1.03
N ASP A 17 -9.54 -6.17 0.73
CA ASP A 17 -10.59 -6.38 1.71
C ASP A 17 -10.39 -7.66 2.52
N GLU A 18 -9.76 -8.68 1.95
CA GLU A 18 -9.43 -9.92 2.66
C GLU A 18 -8.16 -9.76 3.53
N PRO A 19 -8.25 -9.84 4.87
CA PRO A 19 -7.13 -9.52 5.75
C PRO A 19 -5.89 -10.40 5.52
N LEU A 20 -6.07 -11.67 5.15
CA LEU A 20 -4.97 -12.59 4.89
C LEU A 20 -4.25 -12.26 3.58
N LEU A 21 -4.98 -11.89 2.53
CA LEU A 21 -4.41 -11.45 1.26
C LEU A 21 -3.69 -10.12 1.44
N ARG A 22 -4.28 -9.20 2.21
CA ARG A 22 -3.67 -7.89 2.50
C ARG A 22 -2.33 -8.05 3.20
N MET A 23 -2.29 -8.91 4.24
CA MET A 23 -1.06 -9.20 4.98
C MET A 23 0.00 -9.82 4.06
N PHE A 24 -0.38 -10.78 3.21
CA PHE A 24 0.56 -11.39 2.26
C PHE A 24 1.11 -10.37 1.24
N ALA A 25 0.26 -9.52 0.67
CA ALA A 25 0.68 -8.47 -0.24
C ALA A 25 1.59 -7.44 0.46
N SER A 26 1.29 -7.12 1.72
CA SER A 26 2.09 -6.23 2.56
C SER A 26 3.50 -6.80 2.78
N ASP A 27 3.60 -8.05 3.21
CA ASP A 27 4.87 -8.76 3.39
C ASP A 27 5.68 -8.78 2.09
N MET A 28 5.05 -9.06 0.94
CA MET A 28 5.73 -9.03 -0.36
C MET A 28 6.31 -7.66 -0.72
N VAL A 29 5.58 -6.58 -0.42
CA VAL A 29 6.03 -5.19 -0.65
C VAL A 29 7.21 -4.85 0.26
N GLU A 30 7.15 -5.26 1.53
CA GLU A 30 8.23 -5.05 2.49
C GLU A 30 9.50 -5.84 2.12
N ASP A 31 9.36 -7.10 1.70
CA ASP A 31 10.45 -7.95 1.22
C ASP A 31 11.11 -7.40 -0.06
N ALA A 32 10.33 -6.74 -0.92
CA ALA A 32 10.84 -6.04 -2.10
C ALA A 32 11.61 -4.75 -1.77
N GLY A 33 11.71 -4.38 -0.48
CA GLY A 33 12.47 -3.22 -0.03
C GLY A 33 11.67 -1.92 -0.05
N TYR A 34 10.34 -1.98 -0.17
CA TYR A 34 9.43 -0.83 -0.10
C TYR A 34 8.82 -0.67 1.29
N SER A 35 8.21 0.48 1.55
CA SER A 35 7.42 0.71 2.76
C SER A 35 5.95 0.55 2.41
N VAL A 36 5.18 -0.07 3.28
CA VAL A 36 3.76 -0.36 3.01
C VAL A 36 2.84 0.48 3.89
N VAL A 37 1.70 0.85 3.31
CA VAL A 37 0.52 1.36 4.02
C VAL A 37 -0.65 0.50 3.58
N GLU A 38 -1.47 0.07 4.51
CA GLU A 38 -2.60 -0.82 4.23
C GLU A 38 -3.92 -0.08 4.29
N ALA A 39 -4.87 -0.48 3.45
CA ALA A 39 -6.27 -0.10 3.50
C ALA A 39 -7.16 -1.32 3.25
N ALA A 40 -8.26 -1.42 3.98
CA ALA A 40 -9.21 -2.51 3.86
C ALA A 40 -10.29 -2.29 2.78
N ASN A 41 -10.33 -1.11 2.18
CA ASN A 41 -11.28 -0.75 1.12
C ASN A 41 -10.89 0.60 0.48
N ALA A 42 -11.57 0.94 -0.62
CA ALA A 42 -11.36 2.19 -1.36
C ALA A 42 -11.60 3.46 -0.53
N THR A 43 -12.56 3.46 0.41
CA THR A 43 -12.86 4.67 1.22
C THR A 43 -11.72 4.99 2.19
N GLU A 44 -11.16 3.95 2.82
CA GLU A 44 -9.96 4.08 3.64
C GLU A 44 -8.75 4.49 2.79
N ALA A 45 -8.57 3.88 1.62
CA ALA A 45 -7.49 4.22 0.70
C ALA A 45 -7.51 5.70 0.29
N VAL A 46 -8.68 6.22 -0.10
CA VAL A 46 -8.86 7.65 -0.43
C VAL A 46 -8.54 8.53 0.78
N SER A 47 -9.06 8.18 1.96
CA SER A 47 -8.80 8.94 3.20
C SER A 47 -7.31 9.00 3.56
N ILE A 48 -6.55 7.96 3.21
CA ILE A 48 -5.09 7.91 3.39
C ILE A 48 -4.40 8.80 2.35
N LEU A 49 -4.77 8.68 1.07
CA LEU A 49 -4.19 9.47 -0.02
C LEU A 49 -4.42 10.98 0.14
N GLU A 50 -5.56 11.39 0.70
CA GLU A 50 -5.84 12.79 1.02
C GLU A 50 -4.91 13.35 2.11
N LYS A 51 -4.45 12.50 3.04
CA LYS A 51 -3.61 12.89 4.18
C LYS A 51 -2.12 12.73 3.90
N ARG A 52 -1.76 11.90 2.90
CA ARG A 52 -0.39 11.47 2.61
C ARG A 52 -0.05 11.70 1.14
N THR A 53 0.86 12.63 0.89
CA THR A 53 1.35 12.96 -0.45
C THR A 53 2.64 12.20 -0.83
N ASP A 54 3.13 11.34 0.06
CA ASP A 54 4.35 10.54 -0.06
C ASP A 54 4.11 9.14 -0.64
N ILE A 55 2.85 8.74 -0.83
CA ILE A 55 2.47 7.48 -1.48
C ILE A 55 2.65 7.63 -2.99
N ARG A 56 3.42 6.73 -3.59
CA ARG A 56 3.81 6.81 -5.01
C ARG A 56 3.13 5.76 -5.88
N ILE A 57 2.70 4.67 -5.26
CA ILE A 57 2.11 3.51 -5.93
C ILE A 57 0.91 3.07 -5.09
N VAL A 58 -0.20 2.75 -5.76
CA VAL A 58 -1.35 2.07 -5.16
C VAL A 58 -1.43 0.69 -5.79
N PHE A 59 -1.48 -0.33 -4.94
CA PHE A 59 -1.68 -1.72 -5.30
C PHE A 59 -3.06 -2.13 -4.79
N THR A 60 -3.99 -2.38 -5.70
CA THR A 60 -5.40 -2.66 -5.38
C THR A 60 -5.80 -3.98 -6.03
N ASP A 61 -6.61 -4.77 -5.34
CA ASP A 61 -7.31 -5.87 -6.01
C ASP A 61 -8.34 -5.31 -7.01
N ILE A 62 -8.49 -6.03 -8.12
CA ILE A 62 -9.36 -5.70 -9.25
C ILE A 62 -10.79 -6.17 -8.96
N ASP A 63 -10.93 -7.26 -8.21
CA ASP A 63 -12.20 -7.87 -7.85
C ASP A 63 -12.55 -7.60 -6.37
N MET A 64 -12.67 -6.33 -5.97
CA MET A 64 -13.27 -5.99 -4.66
C MET A 64 -14.81 -6.13 -4.75
N PRO A 65 -15.43 -7.18 -4.19
CA PRO A 65 -16.88 -7.22 -4.12
C PRO A 65 -17.30 -6.17 -3.08
N HIS A 66 -18.23 -5.28 -3.43
CA HIS A 66 -18.88 -4.25 -2.57
C HIS A 66 -18.36 -2.80 -2.62
N GLY A 67 -17.59 -2.37 -3.62
CA GLY A 67 -17.15 -0.96 -3.76
C GLY A 67 -17.04 -0.48 -5.21
N ILE A 68 -16.91 0.84 -5.39
CA ILE A 68 -16.66 1.47 -6.70
C ILE A 68 -15.44 0.79 -7.33
N ASP A 69 -15.67 0.25 -8.51
CA ASP A 69 -14.70 -0.40 -9.38
C ASP A 69 -13.43 0.48 -9.45
N GLY A 70 -12.27 -0.10 -9.11
CA GLY A 70 -10.99 0.59 -8.97
C GLY A 70 -10.42 1.14 -10.28
#